data_AF-A0A4Q3WNT8-F1
#
_entry.id   AF-A0A4Q3WNT8-F1
#
_cell.length_a   1.000
_cell.length_b   1.000
_cell.length_c   1.000
_cell.angle_alpha   90.00
_cell.angle_beta   90.00
_cell.angle_gamma   90.00
#
_symmetry.space_group_name_H-M   'P 1'
#
loop_
_entity.id
_entity.type
_entity.pdbx_description
1 polymer ?
#
loop_
_entity_poly.entity_id
_entity_poly.type
_entity_poly.pdbx_seq_one_letter_code
_entity_poly.pdbx_strand_id
1 'polypeptide(L)'
;MTETPKRPAPRIVSAASRLSDGLVIASPRHSDATFVAIVERLAAAEGRHPLEDAADVQGFIDQYNTFYTREEAWLIADAQGQIANPGNWGTGVLYSENLY
;
A
#
# COMPACT_ATOMS: atom_id res chain seq x y z
N MET A 1 38.88 2.03 4.81
CA MET A 1 37.58 1.36 5.06
C MET A 1 36.51 2.30 4.55
N THR A 2 35.86 1.97 3.43
CA THR A 2 34.76 2.80 2.90
C THR A 2 33.48 2.38 3.61
N GLU A 3 32.87 3.28 4.38
CA GLU A 3 31.54 3.05 4.95
C GLU A 3 30.56 2.72 3.83
N THR A 4 29.79 1.65 4.02
CA THR A 4 28.67 1.33 3.13
C THR A 4 27.65 2.47 3.23
N PRO A 5 27.24 3.10 2.13
CA PRO A 5 26.27 4.17 2.18
C PRO A 5 24.96 3.67 2.80
N LYS A 6 24.49 4.37 3.84
CA LYS A 6 23.22 4.05 4.50
C LYS A 6 22.10 4.21 3.49
N ARG A 7 21.29 3.16 3.33
CA ARG A 7 20.11 3.19 2.44
C ARG A 7 19.17 4.33 2.90
N PRO A 8 18.56 5.08 1.96
CA PRO A 8 17.54 6.07 2.30
C PRO A 8 16.40 5.46 3.12
N ALA A 9 15.74 6.28 3.94
CA ALA A 9 14.57 5.86 4.69
C ALA A 9 13.44 5.41 3.72
N PRO A 10 12.62 4.42 4.11
CA PRO A 10 11.42 4.05 3.37
C PRO A 10 10.50 5.26 3.16
N ARG A 11 9.90 5.35 1.98
CA ARG A 11 8.88 6.33 1.61
C ARG A 11 7.71 5.57 1.02
N ILE A 12 6.50 5.81 1.50
CA ILE A 12 5.30 5.17 0.97
C ILE A 12 5.06 5.64 -0.46
N VAL A 13 4.91 4.71 -1.41
CA VAL A 13 4.76 5.03 -2.85
C VAL A 13 3.41 4.64 -3.44
N SER A 14 2.74 3.62 -2.89
CA SER A 14 1.48 3.12 -3.43
C SER A 14 0.63 2.49 -2.34
N ALA A 15 -0.68 2.64 -2.44
CA ALA A 15 -1.60 1.75 -1.75
C ALA A 15 -1.42 0.32 -2.28
N ALA A 16 -1.73 -0.65 -1.43
CA ALA A 16 -1.66 -2.05 -1.81
C ALA A 16 -2.65 -2.90 -1.02
N SER A 17 -2.99 -4.06 -1.59
CA SER A 17 -3.63 -5.16 -0.88
C SER A 17 -2.80 -6.42 -0.99
N ARG A 18 -2.80 -7.26 0.04
CA ARG A 18 -2.13 -8.56 0.04
C ARG A 18 -3.15 -9.68 0.07
N LEU A 19 -3.14 -10.55 -0.93
CA LEU A 19 -4.01 -11.71 -0.98
C LEU A 19 -3.56 -12.78 0.02
N SER A 20 -4.42 -13.76 0.26
CA SER A 20 -4.17 -14.91 1.17
C SER A 20 -2.96 -15.76 0.76
N ASP A 21 -2.64 -15.82 -0.53
CA ASP A 21 -1.47 -16.50 -1.09
C ASP A 21 -0.17 -15.67 -1.03
N GLY A 22 -0.24 -14.43 -0.53
CA GLY A 22 0.89 -13.52 -0.40
C GLY A 22 1.12 -12.61 -1.62
N LEU A 23 0.34 -12.73 -2.70
CA LEU A 23 0.40 -11.81 -3.83
C LEU A 23 0.05 -10.39 -3.36
N VAL A 24 0.87 -9.40 -3.75
CA VAL A 24 0.64 -7.99 -3.46
C VAL A 24 0.12 -7.29 -4.72
N ILE A 25 -1.06 -6.70 -4.63
CA ILE A 25 -1.67 -5.88 -5.67
C ILE A 25 -1.42 -4.41 -5.30
N ALA A 26 -0.59 -3.72 -6.08
CA ALA A 26 -0.32 -2.31 -5.91
C ALA A 26 -1.21 -1.45 -6.82
N SER A 27 -1.74 -0.35 -6.28
CA SER A 27 -2.54 0.63 -7.00
C SER A 27 -2.42 2.03 -6.37
N PRO A 28 -2.66 3.12 -7.12
CA PRO A 28 -2.62 4.47 -6.55
C PRO A 28 -3.51 4.66 -5.31
N ARG A 29 -4.73 4.11 -5.32
CA ARG A 29 -5.61 4.00 -4.14
C ARG A 29 -6.16 2.59 -3.97
N HIS A 30 -6.60 2.27 -2.76
CA HIS A 30 -7.40 1.06 -2.53
C HIS A 30 -8.68 1.15 -3.38
N SER A 31 -9.02 0.06 -4.07
CA SER A 31 -10.24 -0.07 -4.88
C SER A 31 -10.43 0.97 -6.00
N ASP A 32 -9.36 1.64 -6.46
CA ASP A 32 -9.44 2.49 -7.65
C ASP A 32 -9.60 1.68 -8.95
N ALA A 33 -9.76 2.38 -10.07
CA ALA A 33 -9.91 1.73 -11.37
C ALA A 33 -8.70 0.85 -11.77
N THR A 34 -7.49 1.17 -11.30
CA THR A 34 -6.29 0.34 -11.55
C THR A 34 -6.37 -0.95 -10.76
N PHE A 35 -6.73 -0.86 -9.48
CA PHE A 35 -6.95 -2.01 -8.60
C PHE A 35 -8.02 -2.94 -9.18
N VAL A 36 -9.18 -2.39 -9.54
CA VAL A 36 -10.30 -3.16 -10.11
C VAL A 36 -9.84 -3.87 -11.39
N ALA A 37 -9.14 -3.19 -12.29
CA ALA A 37 -8.65 -3.79 -13.52
C ALA A 37 -7.65 -4.95 -13.28
N ILE A 38 -6.80 -4.86 -12.25
CA ILE A 38 -5.86 -5.94 -11.89
C ILE A 38 -6.65 -7.15 -11.36
N VAL A 39 -7.56 -6.90 -10.42
CA VAL A 39 -8.41 -7.94 -9.82
C VAL A 39 -9.25 -8.66 -10.88
N GLU A 40 -9.88 -7.93 -11.82
CA GLU A 40 -10.66 -8.52 -12.90
C GLU A 40 -9.80 -9.42 -13.82
N ARG A 41 -8.57 -8.99 -14.12
CA ARG A 41 -7.63 -9.79 -14.93
C ARG A 41 -7.19 -11.05 -14.21
N LEU A 42 -6.90 -10.95 -12.91
CA LEU A 42 -6.59 -12.12 -12.07
C LEU A 42 -7.78 -13.07 -12.01
N ALA A 43 -8.99 -12.54 -11.87
CA ALA A 43 -10.20 -13.35 -11.85
C ALA A 43 -10.42 -14.11 -13.16
N ALA A 44 -10.21 -13.46 -14.29
CA ALA A 44 -10.29 -14.11 -15.60
C ALA A 44 -9.20 -15.18 -15.80
N ALA A 45 -8.02 -15.02 -15.22
CA ALA A 45 -6.91 -15.96 -15.34
C ALA A 45 -7.03 -17.17 -14.40
N GLU A 46 -7.53 -16.97 -13.19
CA GLU A 46 -7.54 -17.99 -12.12
C GLU A 46 -8.91 -18.63 -11.89
N GLY A 47 -9.98 -18.09 -12.46
CA GLY A 47 -11.34 -18.59 -12.29
C GLY A 47 -11.92 -18.38 -10.88
N ARG A 48 -11.27 -17.55 -10.04
CA ARG A 48 -11.73 -17.10 -8.72
C ARG A 48 -11.67 -15.59 -8.63
N HIS A 49 -12.60 -14.93 -7.93
CA HIS A 49 -12.57 -13.48 -7.81
C HIS A 49 -11.79 -13.04 -6.55
N PRO A 50 -10.62 -12.39 -6.65
CA PRO A 50 -9.80 -12.07 -5.49
C PRO A 50 -10.29 -10.81 -4.73
N LEU A 51 -11.54 -10.35 -4.95
CA LEU A 51 -12.03 -9.09 -4.38
C LEU A 51 -12.12 -9.16 -2.86
N GLU A 52 -12.67 -10.26 -2.35
CA GLU A 52 -12.85 -10.48 -0.91
C GLU A 52 -11.48 -10.60 -0.24
N ASP A 53 -10.59 -11.44 -0.79
CA ASP A 53 -9.20 -11.59 -0.31
C ASP A 53 -8.43 -10.26 -0.30
N ALA A 54 -8.59 -9.44 -1.35
CA ALA A 54 -7.88 -8.16 -1.48
C ALA A 54 -8.48 -7.05 -0.61
N ALA A 55 -9.73 -7.18 -0.17
CA ALA A 55 -10.36 -6.24 0.75
C ALA A 55 -9.88 -6.44 2.20
N ASP A 56 -9.50 -7.66 2.57
CA ASP A 56 -9.18 -8.02 3.95
C ASP A 56 -7.83 -7.45 4.43
N VAL A 57 -6.77 -7.56 3.63
CA VAL A 57 -5.42 -7.11 4.03
C VAL A 57 -4.96 -5.93 3.19
N GLN A 58 -5.39 -4.75 3.59
CA GLN A 58 -5.02 -3.48 2.97
C GLN A 58 -3.83 -2.83 3.67
N GLY A 59 -2.95 -2.22 2.88
CA GLY A 59 -1.73 -1.59 3.34
C GLY A 59 -1.11 -0.73 2.26
N PHE A 60 0.21 -0.59 2.31
CA PHE A 60 0.99 0.22 1.37
C PHE A 60 2.33 -0.44 1.08
N ILE A 61 2.96 -0.03 -0.02
CA ILE A 61 4.34 -0.41 -0.33
C ILE A 61 5.27 0.81 -0.34
N ASP A 62 6.55 0.57 -0.05
CA ASP A 62 7.63 1.54 -0.22
C ASP A 62 8.40 1.38 -1.54
N GLN A 63 9.40 2.25 -1.76
CA GLN A 63 10.28 2.20 -2.94
C GLN A 63 11.17 0.94 -3.02
N TYR A 64 11.19 0.11 -1.98
CA TYR A 64 11.92 -1.16 -1.92
C TYR A 64 10.99 -2.37 -2.08
N ASN A 65 9.71 -2.13 -2.42
CA ASN A 65 8.66 -3.15 -2.55
C ASN A 65 8.38 -3.90 -1.25
N THR A 66 8.57 -3.24 -0.11
CA THR A 66 8.20 -3.78 1.20
C THR A 66 6.74 -3.44 1.48
N PHE A 67 5.90 -4.44 1.80
CA PHE A 67 4.52 -4.23 2.22
C PHE A 67 4.45 -3.88 3.70
N TYR A 68 3.64 -2.87 4.03
CA TYR A 68 3.36 -2.40 5.37
C TYR A 68 1.85 -2.40 5.62
N THR A 69 1.43 -2.71 6.85
CA THR A 69 0.04 -2.47 7.26
C THR A 69 -0.25 -0.96 7.26
N ARG A 70 -1.52 -0.58 7.39
CA ARG A 70 -1.89 0.85 7.44
C ARG A 70 -1.27 1.58 8.62
N GLU A 71 -1.14 0.93 9.75
CA GLU A 71 -0.55 1.47 10.98
C GLU A 71 0.95 1.68 10.81
N GLU A 72 1.65 0.68 10.28
CA GLU A 72 3.09 0.79 9.96
C GLU A 72 3.35 1.88 8.92
N ALA A 73 2.52 1.91 7.88
CA ALA A 73 2.62 2.90 6.81
C ALA A 73 2.36 4.32 7.31
N TRP A 74 1.46 4.51 8.29
CA TRP A 74 1.23 5.83 8.91
C TRP A 74 2.50 6.36 9.54
N LEU A 75 3.20 5.55 10.34
CA LEU A 75 4.42 5.94 11.02
C LEU A 75 5.52 6.35 10.02
N ILE A 76 5.64 5.61 8.91
CA ILE A 76 6.59 5.92 7.84
C ILE A 76 6.20 7.21 7.13
N ALA A 77 4.95 7.33 6.71
CA ALA A 77 4.44 8.48 5.98
C ALA A 77 4.57 9.77 6.80
N ASP A 78 4.21 9.74 8.08
CA ASP A 78 4.36 10.87 9.00
C ASP A 78 5.83 11.26 9.19
N ALA A 79 6.71 10.29 9.46
CA ALA A 79 8.15 10.53 9.59
C ALA A 79 8.82 11.08 8.31
N GLN A 80 8.23 10.80 7.14
CA GLN A 80 8.68 11.31 5.85
C GLN A 80 7.93 12.58 5.38
N GLY A 81 7.05 13.14 6.21
CA GLY A 81 6.26 14.34 5.88
C GLY A 81 5.33 14.14 4.69
N GLN A 82 4.79 12.92 4.52
CA GLN A 82 3.91 12.56 3.39
C GLN A 82 2.42 12.80 3.66
N ILE A 83 2.04 13.15 4.89
CA ILE A 83 0.64 13.42 5.24
C ILE A 83 0.25 14.80 4.69
N ALA A 84 -0.27 14.81 3.46
CA ALA A 84 -0.74 16.03 2.78
C ALA A 84 -2.13 16.44 3.27
N ASN A 85 -2.98 15.47 3.61
CA ASN A 85 -4.35 15.69 4.05
C ASN A 85 -4.66 14.84 5.29
N PRO A 86 -4.58 15.41 6.51
CA PRO A 86 -4.88 14.65 7.73
C PRO A 86 -6.35 14.21 7.80
N GLY A 87 -7.26 14.91 7.09
CA GLY A 87 -8.68 14.63 7.07
C GLY A 87 -9.34 14.53 8.45
N ASN A 88 -10.44 13.76 8.53
CA ASN A 88 -11.17 13.47 9.77
C ASN A 88 -11.17 11.96 10.12
N TRP A 89 -10.30 11.17 9.49
CA TRP A 89 -10.26 9.71 9.64
C TRP A 89 -9.45 9.22 10.85
N GLY A 90 -8.96 10.15 11.67
CA GLY A 90 -8.12 9.86 12.83
C GLY A 90 -6.62 9.85 12.50
N THR A 91 -5.80 9.56 13.50
CA THR A 91 -4.35 9.41 13.37
C THR A 91 -3.97 7.97 13.69
N GLY A 92 -2.85 7.50 13.15
CA GLY A 92 -2.32 6.16 13.42
C GLY A 92 -2.72 5.08 12.41
N VAL A 93 -3.57 5.39 11.44
CA VAL A 93 -3.95 4.49 10.34
C VAL A 93 -3.88 5.28 9.04
N LEU A 94 -3.05 4.83 8.10
CA LEU A 94 -2.90 5.51 6.82
C LEU A 94 -4.05 5.14 5.87
N TYR A 95 -4.70 6.17 5.34
CA TYR A 95 -5.59 6.10 4.20
C TYR A 95 -4.88 6.69 2.99
N SER A 96 -5.22 6.20 1.78
CA SER A 96 -4.61 6.74 0.57
C SER A 96 -4.87 8.24 0.42
N GLU A 97 -6.05 8.69 0.86
CA GLU A 97 -6.51 10.08 0.97
C GLU A 97 -5.61 10.94 1.84
N ASN A 98 -4.79 10.36 2.72
CA ASN A 98 -3.84 11.14 3.51
C ASN A 98 -2.63 11.61 2.70
N LEU A 99 -2.30 10.96 1.59
CA LEU A 99 -1.09 11.20 0.81
C LEU A 99 -1.24 12.27 -0.28
N TYR A 100 -2.47 12.68 -0.63
CA TYR A 100 -2.75 13.63 -1.72
C TYR A 100 -3.99 14.50 -1.45
#